data_AF-A0A1Q8LKS9-F1
#
_entry.id   AF-A0A1Q8LKS9-F1
#
_cell.length_a   1.000
_cell.length_b   1.000
_cell.length_c   1.000
_cell.angle_alpha   90.00
_cell.angle_beta   90.00
_cell.angle_gamma   90.00
#
_symmetry.space_group_name_H-M   'P 1'
#
loop_
_entity.id
_entity.type
_entity.pdbx_description
1 polymer ?
#
loop_
_entity_poly.entity_id
_entity_poly.type
_entity_poly.pdbx_seq_one_letter_code
_entity_poly.pdbx_strand_id
1 'polypeptide(L)'
;MPTDPVRPDAALPDTVLLWDADEVADPPQEPCCLAGTAPGDRAVVYRTGPGGGVTALFAFTGPAEPHPGGRHAAGVVVPVGRPVPRAELLADPVLAPVFRHLRGRRRLPPDAARRLVALLAS
;
A
#
# COMPACT_ATOMS: atom_id res chain seq x y z
N MET A 1 -0.71 -20.50 -13.34
CA MET A 1 -1.87 -20.16 -12.49
C MET A 1 -2.15 -18.68 -12.71
N PRO A 2 -3.24 -18.27 -13.38
CA PRO A 2 -3.58 -16.86 -13.48
C PRO A 2 -4.03 -16.39 -12.08
N THR A 3 -3.32 -15.41 -11.54
CA THR A 3 -3.60 -14.77 -10.26
C THR A 3 -4.95 -14.06 -10.31
N ASP A 4 -5.83 -14.43 -9.38
CA ASP A 4 -7.19 -13.91 -9.19
C ASP A 4 -7.16 -12.37 -9.17
N PRO A 5 -7.86 -11.68 -10.09
CA PRO A 5 -7.92 -10.23 -10.08
C PRO A 5 -8.60 -9.79 -8.77
N VAL A 6 -8.01 -8.78 -8.13
CA VAL A 6 -8.50 -8.08 -6.94
C VAL A 6 -10.02 -8.27 -6.75
N ARG A 7 -10.40 -9.16 -5.83
CA ARG A 7 -11.82 -9.44 -5.56
C ARG A 7 -12.55 -8.13 -5.25
N PRO A 8 -13.71 -7.85 -5.87
CA PRO A 8 -14.44 -6.59 -5.69
C PRO A 8 -15.00 -6.38 -4.27
N ASP A 9 -15.13 -7.43 -3.47
CA ASP A 9 -15.48 -7.35 -2.03
C ASP A 9 -14.28 -7.19 -1.10
N ALA A 10 -13.08 -7.10 -1.65
CA ALA A 10 -11.90 -7.01 -0.82
C ALA A 10 -11.76 -5.60 -0.24
N ALA A 11 -11.47 -5.52 1.06
CA ALA A 11 -11.38 -4.27 1.80
C ALA A 11 -10.53 -3.22 1.05
N LEU A 12 -11.00 -1.97 1.06
CA LEU A 12 -10.23 -0.87 0.50
C LEU A 12 -8.93 -0.72 1.30
N PRO A 13 -7.80 -0.43 0.63
CA PRO A 13 -6.59 -0.11 1.36
C PRO A 13 -6.79 1.17 2.16
N ASP A 14 -6.42 1.17 3.43
CA ASP A 14 -6.60 2.31 4.34
C ASP A 14 -5.27 2.92 4.79
N THR A 15 -4.17 2.33 4.34
CA THR A 15 -2.80 2.65 4.75
C THR A 15 -1.88 2.69 3.53
N VAL A 16 -0.88 3.56 3.57
CA VAL A 16 0.24 3.61 2.62
C VAL A 16 1.50 3.15 3.37
N LEU A 17 2.13 2.08 2.90
CA LEU A 17 3.46 1.66 3.29
C LEU A 17 4.49 2.28 2.34
N LEU A 18 5.60 2.75 2.88
CA LEU A 18 6.70 3.31 2.09
C LEU A 18 7.83 2.30 2.13
N TRP A 19 8.18 1.77 0.98
CA TRP A 19 9.31 0.86 0.80
C TRP A 19 10.31 1.46 -0.19
N ASP A 20 11.59 1.21 0.01
CA ASP A 20 12.60 1.53 -1.01
C ASP A 20 12.63 0.46 -2.13
N ALA A 21 13.63 0.51 -3.00
CA ALA A 21 13.73 -0.42 -4.12
C ALA A 21 14.09 -1.85 -3.67
N ASP A 22 14.90 -1.98 -2.63
CA ASP A 22 15.38 -3.26 -2.12
C ASP A 22 14.26 -3.94 -1.34
N GLU A 23 13.53 -3.20 -0.50
CA GLU A 23 12.33 -3.69 0.19
C GLU A 23 11.20 -4.08 -0.76
N VAL A 24 11.08 -3.47 -1.95
CA VAL A 24 10.12 -3.94 -2.96
C VAL A 24 10.59 -5.23 -3.64
N ALA A 25 11.90 -5.39 -3.81
CA ALA A 25 12.49 -6.59 -4.42
C ALA A 25 12.49 -7.79 -3.47
N ASP A 26 12.71 -7.56 -2.18
CA ASP A 26 12.66 -8.55 -1.10
C ASP A 26 11.71 -8.06 0.01
N PRO A 27 10.40 -8.29 -0.13
CA PRO A 27 9.41 -7.73 0.78
C PRO A 27 9.52 -8.23 2.22
N PRO A 28 9.47 -7.33 3.22
CA PRO A 28 9.41 -7.75 4.61
C PRO A 28 8.09 -8.50 4.87
N GLN A 29 8.19 -9.64 5.56
CA GLN A 29 7.01 -10.42 5.97
C GLN A 29 6.17 -9.69 7.02
N GLU A 30 6.82 -8.89 7.87
CA GLU A 30 6.22 -8.14 8.97
C GLU A 30 6.66 -6.66 8.90
N PRO A 31 6.13 -5.86 7.97
CA PRO A 31 6.48 -4.46 7.86
C PRO A 31 5.98 -3.65 9.06
N CYS A 32 6.65 -2.52 9.29
CA CYS A 32 6.18 -1.54 10.27
C CYS A 32 4.82 -0.95 9.83
N CYS A 33 3.81 -1.07 10.68
CA CYS A 33 2.40 -0.77 10.40
C CYS A 33 1.80 0.23 11.41
N LEU A 34 0.54 0.59 11.21
CA LEU A 34 -0.21 1.45 12.14
C LEU A 34 -0.68 0.62 13.34
N ALA A 35 -0.80 1.25 14.51
CA ALA A 35 -1.18 0.53 15.74
C ALA A 35 -2.60 -0.10 15.69
N GLY A 36 -3.46 0.37 14.78
CA GLY A 36 -4.81 -0.16 14.59
C GLY A 36 -4.91 -1.25 13.53
N THR A 37 -3.80 -1.71 12.94
CA THR A 37 -3.82 -2.73 11.89
C THR A 37 -4.32 -4.08 12.44
N ALA A 38 -5.26 -4.67 11.72
CA ALA A 38 -5.89 -5.95 12.01
C ALA A 38 -5.82 -6.91 10.81
N PRO A 39 -6.01 -8.22 11.02
CA PRO A 39 -6.15 -9.18 9.92
C PRO A 39 -7.28 -8.78 8.97
N GLY A 40 -7.02 -8.82 7.67
CA GLY A 40 -7.96 -8.42 6.62
C GLY A 40 -7.83 -6.94 6.19
N ASP A 41 -7.15 -6.10 6.98
CA ASP A 41 -6.78 -4.76 6.55
C ASP A 41 -5.85 -4.82 5.34
N ARG A 42 -5.82 -3.71 4.60
CA ARG A 42 -5.00 -3.59 3.39
C ARG A 42 -4.22 -2.30 3.38
N ALA A 43 -3.00 -2.38 2.88
CA ALA A 43 -2.20 -1.23 2.55
C ALA A 43 -1.85 -1.21 1.07
N VAL A 44 -1.51 -0.03 0.58
CA VAL A 44 -0.80 0.13 -0.69
C VAL A 44 0.69 0.25 -0.41
N VAL A 45 1.50 -0.40 -1.25
CA VAL A 45 2.96 -0.29 -1.22
C VAL A 45 3.36 0.82 -2.18
N TYR A 46 3.92 1.89 -1.61
CA TYR A 46 4.50 2.99 -2.36
C TYR A 46 6.03 2.83 -2.38
N ARG A 47 6.60 2.62 -3.56
CA ARG A 47 8.04 2.62 -3.78
C ARG A 47 8.58 4.04 -3.73
N THR A 48 9.58 4.28 -2.88
CA THR A 48 10.28 5.56 -2.76
C THR A 48 11.47 5.64 -3.73
N GLY A 49 12.03 6.84 -3.91
CA GLY A 49 13.18 7.07 -4.80
C GLY A 49 12.84 7.21 -6.30
N PRO A 50 13.84 7.08 -7.19
CA PRO A 50 13.67 7.22 -8.63
C PRO A 50 12.72 6.17 -9.20
N GLY A 51 11.71 6.60 -9.96
CA GLY A 51 10.64 5.71 -10.43
C GLY A 51 9.63 5.34 -9.34
N GLY A 52 9.48 6.19 -8.31
CA GLY A 52 8.52 5.97 -7.24
C GLY A 52 7.06 5.97 -7.71
N GLY A 53 6.20 5.34 -6.93
CA GLY A 53 4.80 5.08 -7.28
C GLY A 53 4.22 3.93 -6.49
N VAL A 54 2.94 3.62 -6.72
CA VAL A 54 2.29 2.46 -6.11
C VAL A 54 2.62 1.23 -6.96
N THR A 55 3.21 0.21 -6.34
CA THR A 55 3.73 -0.98 -7.03
C THR A 55 3.05 -2.27 -6.64
N ALA A 56 2.37 -2.29 -5.50
CA ALA A 56 1.65 -3.47 -5.01
C ALA A 56 0.60 -3.07 -3.96
N LEU A 57 -0.22 -4.05 -3.58
CA LEU A 57 -0.99 -4.04 -2.34
C LEU A 57 -0.29 -4.93 -1.30
N PHE A 58 -0.61 -4.71 -0.04
CA PHE A 58 -0.21 -5.55 1.08
C PHE A 58 -1.46 -5.96 1.85
N ALA A 59 -1.66 -7.26 2.04
CA ALA A 59 -2.78 -7.80 2.81
C ALA A 59 -2.28 -8.26 4.18
N PHE A 60 -2.78 -7.62 5.24
CA PHE A 60 -2.41 -7.99 6.60
C PHE A 60 -3.10 -9.30 7.00
N THR A 61 -2.33 -10.20 7.60
CA THR A 61 -2.76 -11.52 8.07
C THR A 61 -2.71 -11.65 9.58
N GLY A 62 -1.96 -10.77 10.25
CA GLY A 62 -1.88 -10.68 11.72
C GLY A 62 -2.23 -9.27 12.23
N PRO A 63 -2.53 -9.13 13.53
CA PRO A 63 -2.70 -7.84 14.16
C PRO A 63 -1.36 -7.11 14.32
N ALA A 64 -1.43 -5.80 14.60
CA ALA A 64 -0.26 -4.99 14.95
C ALA A 64 0.35 -5.39 16.31
N GLU A 65 1.55 -5.97 16.29
CA GLU A 65 2.30 -6.36 17.47
C GLU A 65 3.41 -5.36 17.82
N PRO A 66 3.77 -5.21 19.11
CA PRO A 66 4.88 -4.34 19.50
C PRO A 66 6.23 -4.89 19.03
N HIS A 67 7.04 -4.03 18.43
CA HIS A 67 8.38 -4.37 17.96
C HIS A 67 9.36 -3.19 18.22
N PRO A 68 10.67 -3.43 18.42
CA PRO A 68 11.63 -2.34 18.43
C PRO A 68 11.49 -1.45 17.19
N GLY A 69 11.25 -0.15 17.39
CA GLY A 69 11.06 0.82 16.30
C GLY A 69 9.60 1.03 15.85
N GLY A 70 8.61 0.32 16.42
CA GLY A 70 7.21 0.61 16.15
C GLY A 70 6.24 -0.54 16.41
N ARG A 71 5.28 -0.69 15.50
CA ARG A 71 4.32 -1.80 15.48
C ARG A 71 4.49 -2.53 14.17
N HIS A 72 4.46 -3.85 14.17
CA HIS A 72 4.67 -4.68 13.00
C HIS A 72 3.50 -5.66 12.86
N ALA A 73 3.12 -5.98 11.64
CA ALA A 73 2.03 -6.91 11.38
C ALA A 73 2.40 -7.80 10.20
N ALA A 74 2.21 -9.10 10.36
CA ALA A 74 2.44 -10.07 9.29
C ALA A 74 1.48 -9.84 8.12
N GLY A 75 1.95 -10.09 6.91
CA GLY A 75 1.09 -10.04 5.73
C GLY A 75 1.79 -10.52 4.47
N VAL A 76 1.07 -10.38 3.36
CA VAL A 76 1.52 -10.83 2.05
C VAL A 76 1.43 -9.71 1.03
N VAL A 77 2.44 -9.62 0.17
CA VAL A 77 2.41 -8.73 -0.99
C VAL A 77 1.49 -9.32 -2.03
N VAL A 78 0.60 -8.46 -2.54
CA VAL A 78 -0.30 -8.76 -3.65
C VAL A 78 0.12 -7.88 -4.82
N PRO A 79 0.76 -8.44 -5.87
CA PRO A 79 1.15 -7.68 -7.05
C PRO A 79 -0.07 -7.04 -7.72
N VAL A 80 0.09 -5.82 -8.20
CA VAL A 80 -0.93 -5.17 -9.04
C VAL A 80 -0.57 -5.36 -10.50
N GLY A 81 -1.58 -5.53 -11.36
CA GLY A 81 -1.36 -5.74 -12.79
C GLY A 81 -0.69 -4.54 -13.48
N ARG A 82 -0.95 -3.33 -12.95
CA ARG A 82 -0.36 -2.08 -13.43
C ARG A 82 0.09 -1.22 -12.25
N PRO A 83 1.40 -1.03 -12.05
CA PRO A 83 1.92 -0.03 -11.13
C PRO A 83 1.48 1.38 -11.54
N VAL A 84 1.20 2.24 -10.57
CA VAL A 84 0.81 3.65 -10.80
C VAL A 84 2.00 4.56 -10.49
N PRO A 85 2.62 5.20 -11.50
CA PRO A 85 3.76 6.08 -11.28
C PRO A 85 3.41 7.29 -10.43
N ARG A 86 4.38 7.83 -9.69
CA ARG A 86 4.21 9.06 -8.90
C ARG A 86 3.61 10.21 -9.70
N ALA A 87 4.04 10.40 -10.95
CA ALA A 87 3.54 11.48 -11.80
C ALA A 87 2.01 11.38 -12.00
N GLU A 88 1.49 10.17 -12.21
CA GLU A 88 0.06 9.92 -12.36
C GLU A 88 -0.70 10.16 -11.04
N LEU A 89 -0.13 9.70 -9.91
CA LEU A 89 -0.69 9.96 -8.57
C LEU A 89 -0.77 11.45 -8.23
N LEU A 90 0.19 12.25 -8.70
CA LEU A 90 0.24 13.70 -8.45
C LEU A 90 -0.60 14.51 -9.43
N ALA A 91 -0.92 13.96 -10.61
CA ALA A 91 -1.82 14.56 -11.57
C ALA A 91 -3.29 14.42 -11.15
N ASP A 92 -3.62 13.39 -10.36
CA ASP A 92 -4.97 13.18 -9.85
C ASP A 92 -5.28 14.07 -8.63
N PRO A 93 -6.33 14.92 -8.67
CA PRO A 93 -6.62 15.86 -7.60
C PRO A 93 -7.05 15.21 -6.27
N VAL A 94 -7.58 13.98 -6.31
CA VAL A 94 -7.98 13.22 -5.11
C VAL A 94 -6.76 12.55 -4.47
N LEU A 95 -5.83 12.05 -5.29
CA LEU A 95 -4.65 11.33 -4.82
C LEU A 95 -3.49 12.27 -4.48
N ALA A 96 -3.34 13.40 -5.18
CA ALA A 96 -2.20 14.30 -5.00
C ALA A 96 -1.98 14.74 -3.54
N PRO A 97 -3.00 15.13 -2.74
CA PRO A 97 -2.81 15.49 -1.33
C PRO A 97 -2.24 14.35 -0.48
N VAL A 98 -2.50 13.10 -0.87
CA VAL A 98 -1.98 11.90 -0.21
C VAL A 98 -0.53 11.65 -0.61
N PHE A 99 -0.18 11.76 -1.88
CA PHE A 99 1.15 11.34 -2.33
C PHE A 99 2.18 12.48 -2.41
N ARG A 100 1.76 13.75 -2.31
CA ARG A 100 2.68 14.91 -2.46
C ARG A 100 3.78 14.95 -1.41
N HIS A 101 3.46 14.68 -0.15
CA HIS A 101 4.39 14.81 0.99
C HIS A 101 4.44 13.53 1.85
N LEU A 102 4.81 12.40 1.25
CA LEU A 102 4.96 11.15 1.99
C LEU A 102 6.20 11.20 2.89
N ARG A 103 6.00 11.03 4.19
CA ARG A 103 7.05 10.79 5.19
C ARG A 103 6.57 9.66 6.10
N GLY A 104 7.17 8.49 5.95
CA GLY A 104 6.74 7.27 6.64
C GLY A 104 5.33 6.80 6.26
N ARG A 105 4.87 5.77 6.98
CA ARG A 105 3.53 5.18 6.82
C ARG A 105 2.44 6.17 7.20
N ARG A 106 1.32 6.15 6.48
CA ARG A 106 0.19 7.06 6.70
C ARG A 106 -1.14 6.41 6.40
N ARG A 107 -2.22 7.00 6.91
CA ARG A 107 -3.57 6.66 6.48
C ARG A 107 -3.84 7.12 5.05
N LEU A 108 -4.59 6.30 4.33
CA LEU A 108 -5.18 6.54 3.03
C LEU A 108 -6.69 6.79 3.22
N PRO A 109 -7.17 8.02 2.99
CA PRO A 109 -8.58 8.33 3.13
C PRO A 109 -9.46 7.49 2.17
N PRO A 110 -10.72 7.15 2.53
CA PRO A 110 -11.57 6.27 1.73
C PRO A 110 -11.75 6.71 0.27
N ASP A 111 -11.92 8.00 0.01
CA ASP A 111 -12.10 8.50 -1.36
C ASP A 111 -10.84 8.32 -2.22
N ALA A 112 -9.67 8.55 -1.62
CA ALA A 112 -8.39 8.29 -2.26
C ALA A 112 -8.16 6.77 -2.46
N ALA A 113 -8.57 5.94 -1.50
CA ALA A 113 -8.50 4.49 -1.62
C ALA A 113 -9.33 3.98 -2.81
N ARG A 114 -10.60 4.42 -2.91
CA ARG A 114 -11.49 4.05 -4.04
C ARG A 114 -10.90 4.51 -5.37
N ARG A 115 -10.42 5.75 -5.43
CA ARG A 115 -9.83 6.30 -6.65
C ARG A 115 -8.58 5.54 -7.09
N LEU A 116 -7.71 5.19 -6.14
CA LEU A 116 -6.51 4.41 -6.41
C LEU A 116 -6.84 2.99 -6.90
N VAL A 117 -7.78 2.30 -6.24
CA VAL A 117 -8.22 0.96 -6.67
C VAL A 117 -8.79 1.01 -8.09
N ALA A 118 -9.53 2.05 -8.46
CA ALA A 118 -10.02 2.23 -9.82
C ALA A 118 -8.89 2.37 -10.86
N LEU A 119 -7.79 3.06 -10.53
CA LEU A 119 -6.60 3.15 -11.39
C LEU A 119 -5.85 1.81 -11.51
N LEU A 120 -5.83 1.02 -10.43
CA LEU A 120 -5.16 -0.29 -10.42
C LEU A 120 -5.92 -1.36 -11.20
N ALA A 121 -7.22 -1.16 -11.41
CA ALA A 121 -8.09 -2.07 -12.16
C ALA A 121 -8.19 -1.72 -13.67
N SER A 122 -7.56 -0.63 -14.11
CA SER A 122 -7.57 -0.13 -15.51
C SER A 122 -6.27 -0.42 -16.25
#